data_AF-K1RYJ5-F1
#
_entry.id   AF-K1RYJ5-F1
#
_cell.length_a   1.000
_cell.length_b   1.000
_cell.length_c   1.000
_cell.angle_alpha   90.00
_cell.angle_beta   90.00
_cell.angle_gamma   90.00
#
_symmetry.space_group_name_H-M   'P 1'
#
loop_
_entity.id
_entity.type
_entity.pdbx_description
1 polymer ?
#
loop_
_entity_poly.entity_id
_entity_poly.type
_entity_poly.pdbx_seq_one_letter_code
_entity_poly.pdbx_strand_id
1 'polypeptide(L)' 'MQVDGYSLEGQKNMLTRFADREEMIIVDTYEDAGKSGKSIEGRPAFQKMLRDIE' A
#
# COMPACT_ATOMS: atom_id res chain seq x y z
N MET A 1 -20.56 6.36 -5.39
CA MET A 1 -20.04 5.42 -6.40
C MET A 1 -18.53 5.56 -6.35
N GLN A 2 -17.82 4.54 -5.87
CA GLN A 2 -16.35 4.56 -5.81
C GLN A 2 -15.84 4.56 -7.25
N VAL A 3 -15.05 5.58 -7.61
CA VAL A 3 -14.42 5.67 -8.93
C VAL A 3 -13.35 4.57 -9.05
N ASP A 4 -13.48 3.71 -10.06
CA ASP A 4 -12.69 2.47 -10.23
C ASP A 4 -11.16 2.68 -10.19
N GLY A 5 -10.68 3.89 -10.53
CA GLY A 5 -9.27 4.27 -10.50
C GLY A 5 -8.62 4.34 -9.12
N TYR A 6 -9.40 4.27 -8.03
CA TYR A 6 -8.89 4.31 -6.65
C TYR A 6 -9.17 3.02 -5.87
N SER A 7 -9.58 1.93 -6.52
CA SER A 7 -9.67 0.64 -5.84
C SER A 7 -8.30 0.21 -5.32
N LEU A 8 -8.28 -0.52 -4.20
CA LEU A 8 -7.03 -1.04 -3.63
C LEU A 8 -6.31 -1.97 -4.63
N GLU A 9 -7.09 -2.77 -5.36
CA GLU A 9 -6.57 -3.63 -6.43
C GLU A 9 -5.97 -2.82 -7.58
N GLY A 10 -6.59 -1.69 -7.98
CA GLY A 10 -6.02 -0.78 -8.97
C GLY A 10 -4.69 -0.16 -8.51
N GLN A 11 -4.61 0.22 -7.24
CA GLN A 11 -3.39 0.76 -6.63
C GLN A 11 -2.27 -0.29 -6.60
N LYS A 12 -2.56 -1.51 -6.15
CA LYS A 12 -1.59 -2.64 -6.16
C LYS A 12 -1.08 -2.91 -7.57
N ASN A 13 -1.98 -3.06 -8.54
CA ASN A 13 -1.61 -3.31 -9.93
C ASN A 13 -0.72 -2.20 -10.51
N MET A 14 -0.99 -0.94 -10.16
CA MET A 14 -0.18 0.21 -10.60
C MET A 14 1.23 0.15 -9.98
N LEU A 15 1.33 -0.09 -8.68
CA LEU A 15 2.60 -0.20 -7.96
C LEU A 15 3.43 -1.40 -8.43
N THR A 16 2.81 -2.56 -8.66
CA THR A 16 3.49 -3.76 -9.19
C THR A 16 4.05 -3.50 -10.57
N ARG A 17 3.26 -2.94 -11.49
CA ARG A 17 3.73 -2.59 -12.85
C ARG A 17 4.87 -1.57 -12.83
N PHE A 18 4.86 -0.66 -11.87
CA PHE A 18 5.96 0.29 -11.69
C PHE A 18 7.22 -0.44 -11.22
N ALA A 19 7.13 -1.26 -10.17
CA ALA A 19 8.27 -2.04 -9.67
C ALA A 19 8.87 -2.94 -10.76
N ASP A 20 8.03 -3.64 -11.53
CA ASP A 20 8.46 -4.50 -12.64
C ASP A 20 9.24 -3.71 -13.71
N ARG A 21 8.76 -2.50 -14.07
CA ARG A 21 9.42 -1.63 -15.06
C ARG A 21 10.78 -1.16 -14.58
N GLU A 22 10.88 -0.82 -13.30
CA GLU A 22 12.10 -0.29 -12.69
C GLU A 22 13.04 -1.40 -12.18
N GLU A 23 12.79 -2.66 -12.56
CA GLU A 23 13.57 -3.83 -12.14
C GLU A 23 13.69 -3.97 -10.62
N MET A 24 12.67 -3.52 -9.89
CA MET A 24 12.59 -3.60 -8.43
C MET A 24 11.91 -4.89 -7.99
N ILE A 25 12.36 -5.43 -6.86
CA ILE A 25 11.71 -6.58 -6.21
C ILE A 25 10.82 -6.07 -5.08
N ILE A 26 9.52 -6.36 -5.16
CA ILE A 26 8.59 -6.11 -4.04
C ILE A 26 8.84 -7.19 -2.98
N VAL A 27 9.41 -6.79 -1.84
CA VAL A 27 9.76 -7.72 -0.75
C VAL A 27 8.63 -7.91 0.27
N ASP A 28 7.70 -6.95 0.38
CA ASP A 28 6.49 -7.06 1.20
C ASP A 28 5.43 -6.05 0.73
N THR A 29 4.17 -6.19 1.17
CA THR A 29 3.07 -5.26 0.89
C THR A 29 2.23 -5.00 2.15
N TYR A 30 2.09 -3.73 2.51
CA TYR A 30 1.35 -3.30 3.70
C TYR A 30 0.08 -2.55 3.29
N GLU A 31 -1.09 -3.04 3.72
CA GLU A 31 -2.39 -2.48 3.35
C GLU A 31 -3.27 -2.21 4.58
N ASP A 32 -3.85 -1.01 4.65
CA ASP A 32 -4.85 -0.61 5.65
C ASP A 32 -6.15 -0.15 4.98
N ALA A 33 -6.95 -1.11 4.49
CA ALA A 33 -8.19 -0.83 3.76
C ALA A 33 -9.23 -0.08 4.63
N GLY A 34 -9.82 0.99 4.07
CA GLY A 34 -10.93 1.72 4.71
C GLY A 34 -10.55 2.51 5.96
N LYS A 35 -9.27 2.80 6.19
CA LYS A 35 -8.78 3.61 7.32
C LYS A 35 -8.60 5.09 6.93
N SER A 36 -8.78 5.98 7.90
CA SER A 36 -8.54 7.42 7.74
C SER A 36 -7.06 7.70 7.46
N GLY A 37 -6.77 8.55 6.48
CA GLY A 37 -5.41 9.02 6.20
C GLY A 37 -4.91 10.15 7.12
N LYS A 38 -5.72 10.60 8.10
CA LYS A 38 -5.37 11.74 8.96
C LYS A 38 -4.36 11.40 10.06
N SER A 39 -4.26 10.14 10.45
CA SER A 39 -3.37 9.67 11.51
C SER A 39 -2.80 8.29 11.16
N ILE A 40 -1.65 7.98 11.74
CA ILE A 40 -1.07 6.63 11.72
C ILE A 40 -1.73 5.71 12.76
N GLU A 41 -2.48 6.28 13.71
CA GLU A 41 -3.26 5.51 14.67
C GLU A 41 -4.37 4.73 13.96
N GLY A 42 -4.52 3.45 14.30
CA GLY A 42 -5.48 2.56 13.62
C GLY A 42 -5.01 2.03 12.26
N ARG A 43 -3.72 2.19 11.93
CA ARG A 43 -3.05 1.64 10.75
C ARG A 43 -2.03 0.55 11.10
N PRO A 44 -2.49 -0.64 11.52
CA PRO A 44 -1.60 -1.71 11.99
C PRO A 44 -0.60 -2.17 10.92
N ALA A 45 -0.95 -2.18 9.63
CA ALA A 45 -0.03 -2.58 8.58
C ALA A 45 1.09 -1.54 8.40
N PHE A 46 0.75 -0.26 8.39
CA PHE A 46 1.75 0.82 8.38
C PHE A 46 2.67 0.78 9.60
N GLN A 47 2.13 0.52 10.80
CA GLN A 47 2.95 0.36 12.00
C GLN A 47 3.86 -0.87 11.94
N LYS A 48 3.42 -1.97 11.31
CA LYS A 48 4.26 -3.14 11.06
C LYS A 48 5.43 -2.78 10.13
N MET A 49 5.14 -2.11 9.02
CA MET A 49 6.15 -1.63 8.07
C MET A 49 7.25 -0.81 8.76
N LEU A 50 6.88 0.13 9.65
CA LEU A 50 7.87 0.92 10.38
C LEU A 50 8.78 0.05 11.26
N ARG A 51 8.22 -0.95 11.95
CA ARG A 51 8.99 -1.88 12.77
C ARG A 51 9.89 -2.80 11.95
N ASP A 52 9.49 -3.15 10.73
CA ASP A 52 10.30 -3.99 9.84
C ASP A 52 11.48 -3.20 9.20
N ILE A 53 11.48 -1.87 9.29
CA ILE A 53 12.56 -0.98 8.83
C ILE A 53 13.60 -0.71 9.93
N GLU A 54 13.17 -0.72 11.20
CA GLU A 54 14.06 -0.51 12.38
C GLU A 54 15.12 -1.61 12.52
#